data_AF-A0A932JR41-F1
#
_entry.id   AF-A0A932JR41-F1
#
_cell.length_a   1.000
_cell.length_b   1.000
_cell.length_c   1.000
_cell.angle_alpha   90.00
_cell.angle_beta   90.00
_cell.angle_gamma   90.00
#
_symmetry.space_group_name_H-M   'P 1'
#
loop_
_entity.id
_entity.type
_entity.pdbx_description
1 polymer ?
#
loop_
_entity_poly.entity_id
_entity_poly.type
_entity_poly.pdbx_seq_one_letter_code
_entity_poly.pdbx_strand_id
1 'polypeptide(L)'
;MKTAAPPPGRSPLVAVLASFFLYFMPGAGQMYAGRGRRGLAFLFGTYAGAFALLYAQVTFLPGGARWLVGALLAAWWCFMAVDAYRCALESPPAIEDAGRAAFAGPFEPASPALRWTWAATRALMLCCGAFLLLVVLLAGLSAAAAAVKAGAPLSAAIPLAVAAAGAACLNWLAIRGRLVYAAAAGSAPLPADRLRGEVRRFAAEASVAGVFLAFCVFVTQGIWRDLYRVSKDGATRGRLTALRTAVQQARDAELGLAPGDLSELSPKFIDSVPAAELRVSAFRRLHEDSGAVRVGSAATDEGGWLYDAEAGAVFVNCTHTDSKLSVWSVY
;
A
#
# COMPACT_ATOMS: atom_id res chain seq x y z
N MET A 1 -17.31 -51.31 27.64
CA MET A 1 -16.93 -50.41 26.52
C MET A 1 -15.73 -49.58 26.95
N LYS A 2 -14.54 -49.82 26.39
CA LYS A 2 -13.38 -48.94 26.58
C LYS A 2 -13.64 -47.65 25.79
N THR A 3 -13.87 -46.55 26.48
CA THR A 3 -13.86 -45.22 25.85
C THR A 3 -12.46 -45.00 25.28
N ALA A 4 -12.37 -44.94 23.95
CA ALA A 4 -11.12 -44.64 23.26
C ALA A 4 -10.53 -43.35 23.84
N ALA A 5 -9.26 -43.40 24.23
CA ALA A 5 -8.57 -42.23 24.72
C ALA A 5 -8.66 -41.11 23.67
N PRO A 6 -9.02 -39.87 24.06
CA PRO A 6 -9.06 -38.76 23.11
C PRO A 6 -7.67 -38.62 22.44
N PRO A 7 -7.61 -38.36 21.13
CA PRO A 7 -6.34 -38.25 20.42
C PRO A 7 -5.43 -37.21 21.09
N PRO A 8 -4.11 -37.41 21.09
CA PRO A 8 -3.15 -36.58 21.82
C PRO A 8 -3.37 -35.10 21.51
N GLY A 9 -3.76 -34.37 22.54
CA GLY A 9 -4.22 -32.99 22.47
C GLY A 9 -3.17 -32.08 21.86
N ARG A 10 -3.58 -31.33 20.84
CA ARG A 10 -2.78 -30.23 20.29
C ARG A 10 -2.50 -29.25 21.44
N SER A 11 -1.23 -28.87 21.59
CA SER A 11 -0.83 -28.11 22.77
C SER A 11 -1.59 -26.77 22.87
N PRO A 12 -1.99 -26.36 24.07
CA PRO A 12 -2.81 -25.16 24.31
C PRO A 12 -2.06 -23.86 24.02
N LEU A 13 -0.73 -23.92 24.08
CA LEU A 13 0.13 -22.83 23.62
C LEU A 13 -0.12 -22.55 22.14
N VAL A 14 -0.40 -23.57 21.32
CA VAL A 14 -0.82 -23.40 19.92
C VAL A 14 -2.20 -22.84 19.82
N ALA A 15 -3.09 -23.13 20.75
CA ALA A 15 -4.43 -22.54 20.73
C ALA A 15 -4.35 -21.03 20.83
N VAL A 16 -3.66 -20.55 21.87
CA VAL A 16 -3.49 -19.13 22.15
C VAL A 16 -2.67 -18.45 21.06
N LEU A 17 -1.56 -19.06 20.65
CA LEU A 17 -0.71 -18.49 19.62
C LEU A 17 -1.35 -18.57 18.24
N ALA A 18 -2.07 -19.64 17.90
CA ALA A 18 -2.94 -19.66 16.73
C ALA A 18 -3.94 -18.52 16.88
N SER A 19 -4.83 -18.45 17.87
CA SER A 19 -5.79 -17.35 18.01
C SER A 19 -5.19 -15.92 17.89
N PHE A 20 -3.94 -15.72 18.32
CA PHE A 20 -3.17 -14.51 18.08
C PHE A 20 -2.72 -14.33 16.62
N PHE A 21 -2.20 -15.38 15.97
CA PHE A 21 -1.86 -15.43 14.54
C PHE A 21 -3.07 -15.33 13.62
N LEU A 22 -4.20 -15.89 14.04
CA LEU A 22 -5.48 -15.87 13.33
C LEU A 22 -6.12 -14.48 13.35
N TYR A 23 -5.61 -13.55 14.16
CA TYR A 23 -5.99 -12.14 14.15
C TYR A 23 -5.46 -11.38 12.92
N PHE A 24 -4.34 -11.84 12.33
CA PHE A 24 -3.74 -11.26 11.12
C PHE A 24 -4.07 -12.02 9.83
N MET A 25 -4.55 -13.26 9.94
CA MET A 25 -5.09 -14.02 8.81
C MET A 25 -6.61 -14.14 8.98
N PRO A 26 -7.39 -13.31 8.27
CA PRO A 26 -8.82 -13.35 8.34
C PRO A 26 -9.40 -14.76 8.19
N GLY A 27 -10.36 -15.15 9.04
CA GLY A 27 -10.98 -16.48 8.98
C GLY A 27 -10.14 -17.63 9.52
N ALA A 28 -8.88 -17.42 9.84
CA ALA A 28 -8.07 -18.48 10.38
C ALA A 28 -8.60 -18.91 11.79
N GLY A 29 -9.23 -18.01 12.54
CA GLY A 29 -9.95 -18.26 13.80
C GLY A 29 -10.97 -19.37 13.66
N GLN A 30 -11.78 -19.26 12.60
CA GLN A 30 -12.79 -20.23 12.22
C GLN A 30 -12.16 -21.56 11.78
N MET A 31 -11.04 -21.54 11.05
CA MET A 31 -10.32 -22.78 10.70
C MET A 31 -9.80 -23.51 11.94
N TYR A 32 -9.33 -22.76 12.94
CA TYR A 32 -8.86 -23.31 14.21
C TYR A 32 -9.99 -23.92 15.05
N ALA A 33 -11.17 -23.29 15.06
CA ALA A 33 -12.39 -23.83 15.67
C ALA A 33 -12.99 -25.04 14.90
N GLY A 34 -12.27 -25.61 13.93
CA GLY A 34 -12.73 -26.75 13.12
C GLY A 34 -13.69 -26.38 11.99
N ARG A 35 -13.98 -25.09 11.79
CA ARG A 35 -14.90 -24.58 10.77
C ARG A 35 -14.14 -24.17 9.50
N GLY A 36 -13.37 -25.11 8.95
CA GLY A 36 -12.44 -24.87 7.83
C GLY A 36 -13.06 -24.14 6.62
N ARG A 37 -14.26 -24.57 6.17
CA ARG A 37 -14.96 -23.92 5.04
C ARG A 37 -15.33 -22.47 5.32
N ARG A 38 -15.82 -22.16 6.52
CA ARG A 38 -16.13 -20.77 6.92
C ARG A 38 -14.88 -19.92 7.02
N GLY A 39 -13.81 -20.49 7.57
CA GLY A 39 -12.54 -19.78 7.70
C GLY A 39 -11.87 -19.46 6.37
N LEU A 40 -11.89 -20.39 5.41
CA LEU A 40 -11.44 -20.11 4.05
C LEU A 40 -12.31 -19.06 3.37
N ALA A 41 -13.64 -19.15 3.47
CA ALA A 41 -14.54 -18.15 2.90
C ALA A 41 -14.28 -16.74 3.47
N PHE A 42 -14.00 -16.63 4.78
CA PHE A 42 -13.64 -15.37 5.40
C PHE A 42 -12.27 -14.87 4.93
N LEU A 43 -11.26 -15.74 4.87
CA LEU A 43 -9.93 -15.39 4.38
C LEU A 43 -10.00 -14.80 2.97
N PHE A 44 -10.62 -15.53 2.04
CA PHE A 44 -10.79 -15.07 0.67
C PHE A 44 -11.69 -13.85 0.58
N GLY A 45 -12.80 -13.81 1.31
CA GLY A 45 -13.72 -12.68 1.35
C GLY A 45 -13.05 -11.40 1.86
N THR A 46 -12.20 -11.49 2.87
CA THR A 46 -11.46 -10.34 3.39
C THR A 46 -10.40 -9.86 2.42
N TYR A 47 -9.56 -10.74 1.87
CA TYR A 47 -8.54 -10.26 0.92
C TYR A 47 -9.20 -9.76 -0.36
N ALA A 48 -10.14 -10.50 -0.96
CA ALA A 48 -10.85 -10.05 -2.15
C ALA A 48 -11.63 -8.75 -1.90
N GLY A 49 -12.33 -8.64 -0.77
CA GLY A 49 -13.09 -7.45 -0.39
C GLY A 49 -12.20 -6.24 -0.10
N ALA A 50 -11.13 -6.41 0.67
CA ALA A 50 -10.18 -5.33 0.97
C ALA A 50 -9.46 -4.84 -0.29
N PHE A 51 -9.01 -5.76 -1.17
CA PHE A 51 -8.41 -5.38 -2.45
C PHE A 51 -9.43 -4.76 -3.41
N ALA A 52 -10.67 -5.24 -3.45
CA ALA A 52 -11.73 -4.63 -4.26
C ALA A 52 -12.09 -3.23 -3.79
N LEU A 53 -12.20 -3.01 -2.47
CA LEU A 53 -12.43 -1.69 -1.88
C LEU A 53 -11.25 -0.75 -2.14
N LEU A 54 -10.02 -1.24 -1.99
CA LEU A 54 -8.82 -0.48 -2.30
C LEU A 54 -8.75 -0.09 -3.78
N TYR A 55 -9.02 -1.05 -4.67
CA TYR A 55 -9.10 -0.81 -6.11
C TYR A 55 -10.20 0.20 -6.44
N ALA A 56 -11.40 0.03 -5.88
CA ALA A 56 -12.51 0.94 -6.13
C ALA A 56 -12.22 2.36 -5.63
N GLN A 57 -11.55 2.48 -4.49
CA GLN A 57 -11.09 3.76 -3.96
C GLN A 57 -10.09 4.45 -4.87
N VAL A 58 -9.15 3.69 -5.43
CA VAL A 58 -8.10 4.19 -6.30
C VAL A 58 -8.63 4.57 -7.69
N THR A 59 -9.53 3.76 -8.23
CA THR A 59 -9.99 3.88 -9.62
C THR A 59 -11.22 4.77 -9.78
N PHE A 60 -12.20 4.67 -8.88
CA PHE A 60 -13.55 5.23 -9.10
C PHE A 60 -13.92 6.39 -8.19
N LEU A 61 -13.21 6.63 -7.08
CA LEU A 61 -13.60 7.66 -6.11
C LEU A 61 -12.71 8.93 -6.17
N PRO A 62 -13.19 10.01 -6.82
CA PRO A 62 -12.56 11.31 -6.73
C PRO A 62 -12.82 11.98 -5.37
N GLY A 63 -11.84 12.73 -4.87
CA GLY A 63 -12.03 13.70 -3.79
C GLY A 63 -12.50 13.12 -2.44
N GLY A 64 -13.43 13.85 -1.80
CA GLY A 64 -13.87 13.64 -0.42
C GLY A 64 -14.50 12.29 -0.12
N ALA A 65 -15.12 11.59 -1.08
CA ALA A 65 -15.79 10.30 -0.83
C ALA A 65 -14.85 9.17 -0.35
N ARG A 66 -13.54 9.38 -0.34
CA ARG A 66 -12.53 8.42 0.13
C ARG A 66 -12.60 8.13 1.63
N TRP A 67 -13.08 9.08 2.44
CA TRP A 67 -13.24 8.82 3.87
C TRP A 67 -14.29 7.74 4.13
N LEU A 68 -15.28 7.56 3.25
CA LEU A 68 -16.27 6.48 3.35
C LEU A 68 -15.62 5.11 3.18
N VAL A 69 -14.68 4.94 2.23
CA VAL A 69 -13.95 3.67 2.08
C VAL A 69 -13.02 3.44 3.27
N GLY A 70 -12.37 4.49 3.76
CA GLY A 70 -11.58 4.40 5.01
C GLY A 70 -12.44 3.92 6.19
N ALA A 71 -13.65 4.46 6.35
CA ALA A 71 -14.59 4.05 7.38
C ALA A 71 -15.07 2.60 7.19
N LEU A 72 -15.33 2.17 5.95
CA LEU A 72 -15.69 0.78 5.64
C LEU A 72 -14.54 -0.19 5.93
N LEU A 73 -13.30 0.17 5.57
CA LEU A 73 -12.12 -0.61 5.91
C LEU A 73 -11.91 -0.69 7.42
N ALA A 74 -12.10 0.41 8.16
CA ALA A 74 -12.02 0.41 9.61
C ALA A 74 -13.11 -0.46 10.25
N ALA A 75 -14.36 -0.34 9.80
CA ALA A 75 -15.47 -1.18 10.24
C ALA A 75 -15.21 -2.66 9.93
N TRP A 76 -14.63 -2.96 8.76
CA TRP A 76 -14.20 -4.30 8.38
C TRP A 76 -13.14 -4.85 9.34
N TRP A 77 -12.12 -4.06 9.68
CA TRP A 77 -11.10 -4.45 10.66
C TRP A 77 -11.68 -4.66 12.06
N CYS A 78 -12.62 -3.82 12.50
CA CYS A 78 -13.34 -4.02 13.76
C CYS A 78 -14.13 -5.33 13.75
N PHE A 79 -14.80 -5.66 12.64
CA PHE A 79 -15.50 -6.92 12.48
C PHE A 79 -14.56 -8.12 12.57
N MET A 80 -13.38 -8.04 11.94
CA MET A 80 -12.33 -9.07 12.04
C MET A 80 -11.87 -9.30 13.49
N ALA A 81 -11.66 -8.21 14.23
CA ALA A 81 -11.27 -8.27 15.63
C ALA A 81 -12.34 -8.96 16.49
N VAL A 82 -13.62 -8.63 16.26
CA VAL A 82 -14.76 -9.23 16.97
C VAL A 82 -14.91 -10.72 16.64
N ASP A 83 -14.75 -11.11 15.37
CA ASP A 83 -14.81 -12.52 14.96
C ASP A 83 -13.67 -13.34 15.60
N ALA A 84 -12.44 -12.80 15.60
CA ALA A 84 -11.31 -13.44 16.25
C ALA A 84 -11.55 -13.60 17.77
N TYR A 85 -12.10 -12.58 18.42
CA TYR A 85 -12.46 -12.63 19.84
C TYR A 85 -13.55 -13.68 20.11
N ARG A 86 -14.60 -13.76 19.29
CA ARG A 86 -15.65 -14.79 19.40
C ARG A 86 -15.10 -16.19 19.20
N CYS A 87 -14.25 -16.39 18.20
CA CYS A 87 -13.57 -17.68 17.99
C CYS A 87 -12.73 -18.08 19.21
N ALA A 88 -12.08 -17.11 19.86
CA ALA A 88 -11.34 -17.37 21.09
C ALA A 88 -12.27 -17.79 22.24
N LEU A 89 -13.44 -17.16 22.40
CA LEU A 89 -14.44 -17.53 23.42
C LEU A 89 -15.12 -18.87 23.16
N GLU A 90 -15.33 -19.23 21.89
CA GLU A 90 -15.96 -20.49 21.48
C GLU A 90 -14.96 -21.66 21.43
N SER A 91 -13.71 -21.43 21.82
CA SER A 91 -12.70 -22.49 21.95
C SER A 91 -13.24 -23.59 22.88
N PRO A 92 -13.30 -24.86 22.43
CA PRO A 92 -13.84 -25.94 23.25
C PRO A 92 -13.19 -25.98 24.65
N PRO A 93 -13.96 -26.28 25.72
CA PRO A 93 -13.43 -26.39 27.09
C PRO A 93 -12.23 -27.34 27.16
N ALA A 94 -12.21 -28.41 26.36
CA ALA A 94 -11.07 -29.33 26.26
C ALA A 94 -9.75 -28.66 25.86
N ILE A 95 -9.78 -27.55 25.10
CA ILE A 95 -8.59 -26.76 24.73
C ILE A 95 -8.17 -25.87 25.91
N GLU A 96 -9.12 -25.29 26.62
CA GLU A 96 -8.85 -24.50 27.83
C GLU A 96 -8.38 -25.36 29.02
N ASP A 97 -8.95 -26.55 29.17
CA ASP A 97 -8.65 -27.53 30.21
C ASP A 97 -7.31 -28.21 29.92
N ALA A 98 -7.01 -28.53 28.66
CA ALA A 98 -5.65 -28.88 28.25
C ALA A 98 -4.67 -27.73 28.53
N GLY A 99 -5.12 -26.48 28.37
CA GLY A 99 -4.42 -25.27 28.79
C GLY A 99 -4.07 -25.29 30.26
N ARG A 100 -5.09 -25.34 31.12
CA ARG A 100 -4.93 -25.37 32.58
C ARG A 100 -4.09 -26.55 33.05
N ALA A 101 -4.29 -27.74 32.48
CA ALA A 101 -3.53 -28.95 32.82
C ALA A 101 -2.04 -28.83 32.41
N ALA A 102 -1.73 -28.27 31.23
CA ALA A 102 -0.36 -28.00 30.80
C ALA A 102 0.34 -26.91 31.64
N PHE A 103 -0.42 -26.04 32.31
CA PHE A 103 0.11 -25.02 33.24
C PHE A 103 0.16 -25.48 34.70
N ALA A 104 -0.52 -26.57 35.07
CA ALA A 104 -0.52 -27.14 36.41
C ALA A 104 0.57 -28.20 36.63
N GLY A 105 1.13 -28.77 35.56
CA GLY A 105 2.30 -29.66 35.60
C GLY A 105 3.62 -28.96 35.24
N PRO A 106 4.79 -29.56 35.56
CA PRO A 106 6.06 -29.11 35.00
C PRO A 106 5.95 -29.11 33.47
N PHE A 107 6.29 -27.97 32.85
CA PHE A 107 6.10 -27.72 31.43
C PHE A 107 6.84 -28.78 30.60
N GLU A 108 6.12 -29.80 30.10
CA GLU A 108 6.74 -30.68 29.11
C GLU A 108 7.04 -29.85 27.85
N PRO A 109 8.28 -29.93 27.32
CA PRO A 109 8.69 -29.11 26.20
C PRO A 109 7.74 -29.38 25.03
N ALA A 110 7.06 -28.33 24.57
CA ALA A 110 6.19 -28.35 23.40
C ALA A 110 6.79 -29.19 22.27
N SER A 111 5.97 -30.00 21.59
CA SER A 111 6.49 -30.88 20.54
C SER A 111 7.30 -30.09 19.50
N PRO A 112 8.37 -30.65 18.92
CA PRO A 112 9.23 -29.93 17.97
C PRO A 112 8.46 -29.27 16.82
N ALA A 113 7.44 -29.96 16.28
CA ALA A 113 6.56 -29.45 15.23
C ALA A 113 5.79 -28.18 15.65
N LEU A 114 5.40 -28.13 16.92
CA LEU A 114 4.71 -27.00 17.52
C LEU A 114 5.56 -25.75 17.61
N ARG A 115 6.78 -25.93 18.12
CA ARG A 115 7.79 -24.88 18.24
C ARG A 115 8.16 -24.34 16.87
N TRP A 116 8.29 -25.22 15.89
CA TRP A 116 8.54 -24.86 14.49
C TRP A 116 7.39 -24.08 13.86
N THR A 117 6.15 -24.57 13.99
CA THR A 117 4.99 -23.90 13.39
C THR A 117 4.84 -22.50 14.00
N TRP A 118 4.98 -22.39 15.32
CA TRP A 118 4.97 -21.11 16.00
C TRP A 118 6.09 -20.16 15.57
N ALA A 119 7.33 -20.65 15.53
CA ALA A 119 8.49 -19.87 15.10
C ALA A 119 8.32 -19.40 13.64
N ALA A 120 7.84 -20.27 12.75
CA ALA A 120 7.63 -19.97 11.35
C ALA A 120 6.51 -18.93 11.14
N THR A 121 5.36 -19.08 11.79
CA THR A 121 4.27 -18.08 11.66
C THR A 121 4.69 -16.73 12.24
N ARG A 122 5.51 -16.72 13.31
CA ARG A 122 6.06 -15.51 13.89
C ARG A 122 7.09 -14.83 13.01
N ALA A 123 8.02 -15.60 12.45
CA ALA A 123 8.99 -15.11 11.49
C ALA A 123 8.26 -14.50 10.29
N LEU A 124 7.25 -15.19 9.76
CA LEU A 124 6.43 -14.67 8.67
C LEU A 124 5.75 -13.34 9.03
N MET A 125 5.12 -13.24 10.19
CA MET A 125 4.51 -11.97 10.65
C MET A 125 5.54 -10.85 10.81
N LEU A 126 6.68 -11.13 11.44
CA LEU A 126 7.75 -10.14 11.60
C LEU A 126 8.30 -9.72 10.25
N CYS A 127 8.46 -10.65 9.30
CA CYS A 127 8.86 -10.35 7.93
C CYS A 127 7.80 -9.51 7.19
N CYS A 128 6.52 -9.86 7.27
CA CYS A 128 5.43 -9.11 6.63
C CYS A 128 5.26 -7.71 7.24
N GLY A 129 5.25 -7.61 8.58
CA GLY A 129 5.21 -6.34 9.28
C GLY A 129 6.44 -5.49 8.98
N ALA A 130 7.63 -6.10 8.94
CA ALA A 130 8.85 -5.40 8.61
C ALA A 130 8.87 -4.91 7.16
N PHE A 131 8.41 -5.74 6.22
CA PHE A 131 8.28 -5.38 4.82
C PHE A 131 7.32 -4.19 4.64
N LEU A 132 6.14 -4.25 5.26
CA LEU A 132 5.16 -3.16 5.19
C LEU A 132 5.68 -1.87 5.80
N LEU A 133 6.35 -1.94 6.96
CA LEU A 133 6.96 -0.77 7.59
C LEU A 133 8.13 -0.22 6.76
N LEU A 134 8.90 -1.09 6.09
CA LEU A 134 9.94 -0.68 5.16
C LEU A 134 9.34 0.07 3.96
N VAL A 135 8.22 -0.40 3.41
CA VAL A 135 7.51 0.31 2.34
C VAL A 135 7.05 1.69 2.80
N VAL A 136 6.47 1.79 4.01
CA VAL A 136 6.06 3.09 4.59
C VAL A 136 7.28 4.01 4.82
N LEU A 137 8.38 3.46 5.34
CA LEU A 137 9.64 4.19 5.54
C LEU A 137 10.19 4.75 4.23
N LEU A 138 10.34 3.89 3.22
CA LEU A 138 10.87 4.26 1.90
C LEU A 138 9.96 5.27 1.20
N ALA A 139 8.64 5.11 1.29
CA ALA A 139 7.68 6.07 0.76
C ALA A 139 7.78 7.43 1.47
N GLY A 140 7.87 7.44 2.80
CA GLY A 140 8.04 8.65 3.59
C GLY A 140 9.33 9.40 3.24
N LEU A 141 10.46 8.68 3.15
CA LEU A 141 11.75 9.25 2.74
C LEU A 141 11.73 9.79 1.30
N SER A 142 11.11 9.05 0.37
CA SER A 142 10.99 9.48 -1.03
C SER A 142 10.16 10.75 -1.16
N ALA A 143 9.02 10.81 -0.45
CA ALA A 143 8.16 11.99 -0.43
C ALA A 143 8.86 13.20 0.23
N ALA A 144 9.59 12.99 1.31
CA ALA A 144 10.40 14.04 1.94
C ALA A 144 11.47 14.58 0.99
N ALA A 145 12.21 13.70 0.30
CA ALA A 145 13.23 14.09 -0.66
C ALA A 145 12.63 14.89 -1.83
N ALA A 146 11.46 14.48 -2.33
CA ALA A 146 10.75 15.20 -3.37
C ALA A 146 10.31 16.61 -2.90
N ALA A 147 9.79 16.74 -1.69
CA ALA A 147 9.40 18.02 -1.11
C ALA A 147 10.60 18.97 -0.93
N VAL A 148 11.75 18.46 -0.47
CA VAL A 148 13.00 19.24 -0.36
C VAL A 148 13.47 19.70 -1.74
N LYS A 149 13.49 18.81 -2.74
CA LYS A 149 13.88 19.15 -4.12
C LYS A 149 12.96 20.20 -4.75
N ALA A 150 11.69 20.22 -4.35
CA ALA A 150 10.70 21.21 -4.78
C ALA A 150 10.79 22.55 -4.03
N GLY A 151 11.72 22.73 -3.09
CA GLY A 151 11.85 23.96 -2.30
C GLY A 151 10.79 24.11 -1.21
N ALA A 152 10.12 23.02 -0.82
CA ALA A 152 9.04 23.01 0.18
C ALA A 152 9.44 22.21 1.44
N PRO A 153 10.45 22.64 2.21
CA PRO A 153 11.01 21.84 3.32
C PRO A 153 10.00 21.56 4.45
N LEU A 154 9.06 22.47 4.71
CA LEU A 154 7.99 22.25 5.70
C LEU A 154 7.06 21.09 5.30
N SER A 155 6.88 20.85 3.99
CA SER A 155 6.08 19.72 3.50
C SER A 155 6.79 18.37 3.68
N ALA A 156 8.10 18.37 3.92
CA ALA A 156 8.86 17.15 4.22
C ALA A 156 8.68 16.66 5.68
N ALA A 157 8.16 17.50 6.58
CA ALA A 157 8.03 17.17 7.99
C ALA A 157 7.07 15.99 8.25
N ILE A 158 5.91 15.95 7.58
CA ILE A 158 4.92 14.88 7.74
C ILE A 158 5.47 13.54 7.22
N PRO A 159 6.02 13.43 5.99
CA PRO A 159 6.62 12.19 5.52
C PRO A 159 7.80 11.71 6.39
N LEU A 160 8.63 12.63 6.91
CA LEU A 160 9.71 12.28 7.84
C LEU A 160 9.19 11.76 9.18
N ALA A 161 8.13 12.35 9.72
CA ALA A 161 7.48 11.86 10.94
C ALA A 161 6.90 10.45 10.74
N VAL A 162 6.27 10.20 9.58
CA VAL A 162 5.77 8.86 9.20
C VAL A 162 6.91 7.86 9.07
N ALA A 163 8.02 8.25 8.42
CA ALA A 163 9.22 7.44 8.29
C ALA A 163 9.82 7.09 9.67
N ALA A 164 9.98 8.09 10.56
CA ALA A 164 10.50 7.90 11.90
C ALA A 164 9.59 6.99 12.75
N ALA A 165 8.27 7.16 12.67
CA ALA A 165 7.31 6.28 13.34
C ALA A 165 7.41 4.83 12.81
N GLY A 166 7.57 4.65 11.50
CA GLY A 166 7.80 3.35 10.88
C GLY A 166 9.07 2.67 11.40
N ALA A 167 10.18 3.41 11.45
CA ALA A 167 11.46 2.93 11.98
C ALA A 167 11.39 2.58 13.48
N ALA A 168 10.74 3.41 14.29
CA ALA A 168 10.53 3.14 15.71
C ALA A 168 9.68 1.87 15.92
N CYS A 169 8.64 1.69 15.12
CA CYS A 169 7.79 0.49 15.16
C CYS A 169 8.57 -0.77 14.75
N LEU A 170 9.40 -0.70 13.71
CA LEU A 170 10.30 -1.79 13.30
C LEU A 170 11.24 -2.22 14.42
N ASN A 171 11.91 -1.24 15.03
CA ASN A 171 12.84 -1.49 16.11
C ASN A 171 12.12 -2.10 17.33
N TRP A 172 10.94 -1.57 17.65
CA TRP A 172 10.10 -2.08 18.73
C TRP A 172 9.65 -3.54 18.49
N LEU A 173 9.18 -3.86 17.27
CA LEU A 173 8.81 -5.22 16.88
C LEU A 173 10.01 -6.18 16.95
N ALA A 174 11.20 -5.73 16.53
CA ALA A 174 12.42 -6.53 16.59
C ALA A 174 12.84 -6.83 18.04
N ILE A 175 12.83 -5.84 18.93
CA ILE A 175 13.22 -6.00 20.34
C ILE A 175 12.21 -6.87 21.09
N ARG A 176 10.91 -6.57 21.00
CA ARG A 176 9.86 -7.36 21.67
C ARG A 176 9.72 -8.75 21.08
N GLY A 177 9.90 -8.89 19.77
CA GLY A 177 9.94 -10.17 19.08
C GLY A 177 10.99 -11.11 19.67
N ARG A 178 12.22 -10.61 19.91
CA ARG A 178 13.31 -11.39 20.53
C ARG A 178 13.00 -11.84 21.95
N LEU A 179 12.47 -10.96 22.80
CA LEU A 179 12.17 -11.28 24.20
C LEU A 179 11.14 -12.40 24.33
N VAL A 180 10.04 -12.29 23.59
CA VAL A 180 8.98 -13.31 23.65
C VAL A 180 9.42 -14.59 22.90
N TYR A 181 10.27 -14.50 21.88
CA TYR A 181 10.88 -15.68 21.25
C TYR A 181 11.80 -16.44 22.21
N ALA A 182 12.66 -15.73 22.94
CA ALA A 182 13.52 -16.32 23.96
C ALA A 182 12.71 -16.96 25.10
N ALA A 183 11.64 -16.29 25.55
CA ALA A 183 10.71 -16.83 26.53
C ALA A 183 10.05 -18.15 26.06
N ALA A 184 9.55 -18.17 24.83
CA ALA A 184 8.85 -19.33 24.27
C ALA A 184 9.79 -20.48 23.88
N ALA A 185 11.05 -20.18 23.56
CA ALA A 185 12.09 -21.18 23.30
C ALA A 185 12.60 -21.84 24.59
N GLY A 186 12.13 -21.40 25.77
CA GLY A 186 12.60 -21.87 27.07
C GLY A 186 13.97 -21.31 27.46
N SER A 187 14.52 -20.38 26.68
CA SER A 187 15.82 -19.74 26.96
C SER A 187 15.72 -18.55 27.92
N ALA A 188 14.50 -18.17 28.32
CA ALA A 188 14.26 -17.22 29.42
C ALA A 188 13.11 -17.72 30.31
N PRO A 189 13.32 -17.94 31.63
CA PRO A 189 12.28 -18.40 32.54
C PRO A 189 11.32 -17.24 32.86
N LEU A 190 10.25 -17.12 32.08
CA LEU A 190 9.15 -16.19 32.36
C LEU A 190 7.99 -16.94 33.00
N PRO A 191 7.52 -16.53 34.20
CA PRO A 191 6.31 -17.06 34.81
C PRO A 191 5.11 -17.00 33.85
N ALA A 192 4.27 -18.03 33.85
CA ALA A 192 3.19 -18.23 32.87
C ALA A 192 2.12 -17.12 32.88
N ASP A 193 1.89 -16.49 34.02
CA ASP A 193 1.06 -15.31 34.21
C ASP A 193 1.68 -14.06 33.56
N ARG A 194 2.99 -13.85 33.76
CA ARG A 194 3.75 -12.76 33.13
C ARG A 194 3.79 -12.92 31.61
N LEU A 195 4.01 -14.14 31.11
CA LEU A 195 3.99 -14.45 29.69
C LEU A 195 2.62 -14.15 29.06
N ARG A 196 1.52 -14.50 29.74
CA ARG A 196 0.15 -14.17 29.28
C ARG A 196 -0.09 -12.67 29.23
N GLY A 197 0.36 -11.92 30.23
CA GLY A 197 0.28 -10.45 30.25
C GLY A 197 1.06 -9.82 29.08
N GLU A 198 2.28 -10.29 28.85
CA GLU A 198 3.14 -9.84 27.75
C GLU A 198 2.54 -10.18 26.37
N VAL A 199 1.97 -11.37 26.20
CA VAL A 199 1.27 -11.74 24.95
C VAL A 199 0.07 -10.82 24.72
N ARG A 200 -0.80 -10.60 25.72
CA ARG A 200 -1.97 -9.71 25.57
C ARG A 200 -1.56 -8.29 25.22
N ARG A 201 -0.53 -7.77 25.89
CA ARG A 201 0.02 -6.43 25.64
C ARG A 201 0.59 -6.32 24.23
N PHE A 202 1.36 -7.31 23.79
CA PHE A 202 1.89 -7.38 22.43
C PHE A 202 0.75 -7.44 21.39
N ALA A 203 -0.37 -8.13 21.67
CA ALA A 203 -1.57 -8.14 20.79
C ALA A 203 -2.14 -6.74 20.61
N ALA A 204 -2.36 -6.05 21.71
CA ALA A 204 -2.92 -4.71 21.71
C ALA A 204 -1.99 -3.75 20.96
N GLU A 205 -0.69 -3.80 21.25
CA GLU A 205 0.31 -2.95 20.63
C GLU A 205 0.46 -3.25 19.12
N ALA A 206 0.46 -4.52 18.71
CA ALA A 206 0.47 -4.93 17.30
C ALA A 206 -0.81 -4.51 16.56
N SER A 207 -1.97 -4.54 17.23
CA SER A 207 -3.25 -4.09 16.65
C SER A 207 -3.23 -2.59 16.39
N VAL A 208 -2.75 -1.80 17.37
CA VAL A 208 -2.57 -0.35 17.22
C VAL A 208 -1.60 -0.04 16.09
N ALA A 209 -0.47 -0.75 16.02
CA ALA A 209 0.50 -0.60 14.93
C ALA A 209 -0.09 -0.96 13.56
N GLY A 210 -0.90 -2.03 13.47
CA GLY A 210 -1.58 -2.43 12.25
C GLY A 210 -2.59 -1.38 11.75
N VAL A 211 -3.40 -0.81 12.65
CA VAL A 211 -4.33 0.28 12.33
C VAL A 211 -3.56 1.53 11.87
N PHE A 212 -2.51 1.90 12.58
CA PHE A 212 -1.66 3.02 12.21
C PHE A 212 -1.02 2.83 10.83
N LEU A 213 -0.51 1.63 10.55
CA LEU A 213 0.10 1.31 9.26
C LEU A 213 -0.93 1.36 8.11
N ALA A 214 -2.13 0.83 8.31
CA ALA A 214 -3.22 0.95 7.34
C ALA A 214 -3.55 2.42 7.04
N PHE A 215 -3.58 3.26 8.07
CA PHE A 215 -3.73 4.70 7.92
C PHE A 215 -2.55 5.35 7.15
N CYS A 216 -1.31 4.98 7.45
CA CYS A 216 -0.14 5.47 6.72
C CYS A 216 -0.17 5.07 5.23
N VAL A 217 -0.56 3.83 4.92
CA VAL A 217 -0.75 3.39 3.52
C VAL A 217 -1.82 4.23 2.84
N PHE A 218 -2.95 4.49 3.51
CA PHE A 218 -4.02 5.35 2.99
C PHE A 218 -3.52 6.78 2.70
N VAL A 219 -2.79 7.39 3.62
CA VAL A 219 -2.25 8.75 3.45
C VAL A 219 -1.20 8.80 2.33
N THR A 220 -0.29 7.82 2.27
CA THR A 220 0.78 7.81 1.27
C THR A 220 0.28 7.56 -0.15
N GLN A 221 -0.83 6.85 -0.35
CA GLN A 221 -1.43 6.65 -1.67
C GLN A 221 -1.84 7.96 -2.37
N GLY A 222 -2.34 8.95 -1.62
CA GLY A 222 -2.65 10.28 -2.17
C GLY A 222 -1.40 10.94 -2.76
N ILE A 223 -0.27 10.83 -2.05
CA ILE A 223 1.02 11.40 -2.44
C ILE A 223 1.52 10.74 -3.74
N TRP A 224 1.48 9.40 -3.83
CA TRP A 224 1.94 8.68 -5.02
C TRP A 224 1.16 9.05 -6.29
N ARG A 225 -0.15 9.27 -6.16
CA ARG A 225 -0.99 9.67 -7.28
C ARG A 225 -0.60 11.04 -7.83
N ASP A 226 -0.37 11.99 -6.92
CA ASP A 226 -0.04 13.36 -7.29
C ASP A 226 1.40 13.43 -7.84
N LEU A 227 2.34 12.65 -7.28
CA LEU A 227 3.69 12.47 -7.83
C LEU A 227 3.67 11.91 -9.26
N TYR A 228 2.83 10.91 -9.52
CA TYR A 228 2.71 10.35 -10.87
C TYR A 228 2.18 11.37 -11.87
N ARG A 229 1.14 12.14 -11.49
CA ARG A 229 0.64 13.26 -12.31
C ARG A 229 1.73 14.29 -12.58
N VAL A 230 2.39 14.79 -11.55
CA VAL A 230 3.48 15.77 -11.66
C VAL A 230 4.60 15.26 -12.58
N SER A 231 4.96 13.98 -12.48
CA SER A 231 5.98 13.36 -13.34
C SER A 231 5.56 13.36 -14.81
N LYS A 232 4.30 13.02 -15.11
CA LYS A 232 3.78 12.98 -16.48
C LYS A 232 3.59 14.36 -17.08
N ASP A 233 3.10 15.31 -16.28
CA ASP A 233 3.03 16.72 -16.66
C ASP A 233 4.43 17.26 -16.98
N GLY A 234 5.44 16.90 -16.17
CA GLY A 234 6.84 17.23 -16.45
C GLY A 234 7.36 16.65 -17.77
N ALA A 235 7.04 15.39 -18.06
CA ALA A 235 7.42 14.73 -19.31
C ALA A 235 6.78 15.39 -20.54
N THR A 236 5.48 15.72 -20.47
CA THR A 236 4.76 16.39 -21.56
C THR A 236 5.32 17.79 -21.81
N ARG A 237 5.64 18.57 -20.76
CA ARG A 237 6.30 19.87 -20.93
C ARG A 237 7.69 19.74 -21.54
N GLY A 238 8.48 18.73 -21.14
CA GLY A 238 9.78 18.48 -21.75
C GLY A 238 9.68 18.20 -23.25
N ARG A 239 8.68 17.40 -23.65
CA ARG A 239 8.39 17.11 -25.07
C ARG A 239 7.90 18.34 -25.84
N LEU A 240 7.07 19.18 -25.21
CA LEU A 240 6.64 20.46 -25.79
C LEU A 240 7.83 21.37 -26.09
N THR A 241 8.76 21.50 -25.14
CA THR A 241 9.99 22.28 -25.35
C THR A 241 10.82 21.73 -26.50
N ALA A 242 10.98 20.40 -26.57
CA ALA A 242 11.71 19.75 -27.67
C ALA A 242 11.07 20.02 -29.04
N LEU A 243 9.74 19.94 -29.14
CA LEU A 243 9.01 20.27 -30.36
C LEU A 243 9.19 21.72 -30.77
N ARG A 244 9.11 22.66 -29.83
CA ARG A 244 9.35 24.10 -30.11
C ARG A 244 10.76 24.36 -30.60
N THR A 245 11.76 23.70 -30.01
CA THR A 245 13.14 23.78 -30.50
C THR A 245 13.26 23.25 -31.92
N ALA A 246 12.61 22.14 -32.25
CA ALA A 246 12.62 21.58 -33.60
C ALA A 246 11.92 22.49 -34.63
N VAL A 247 10.78 23.10 -34.27
CA VAL A 247 10.12 24.12 -35.12
C VAL A 247 11.04 25.31 -35.36
N GLN A 248 11.72 25.80 -34.33
CA GLN A 248 12.66 26.91 -34.49
C GLN A 248 13.83 26.54 -35.41
N GLN A 249 14.40 25.33 -35.28
CA GLN A 249 15.47 24.86 -36.16
C GLN A 249 15.01 24.72 -37.62
N ALA A 250 13.78 24.24 -37.84
CA ALA A 250 13.18 24.20 -39.18
C ALA A 250 13.05 25.59 -39.77
N ARG A 251 12.55 26.53 -38.96
CA ARG A 251 12.39 27.93 -39.36
C ARG A 251 13.71 28.59 -39.71
N ASP A 252 14.76 28.36 -38.92
CA ASP A 252 16.10 28.90 -39.17
C ASP A 252 16.70 28.32 -40.46
N ALA A 253 16.40 27.04 -40.77
CA ALA A 253 16.86 26.38 -41.99
C ALA A 253 16.12 26.85 -43.25
N GLU A 254 14.86 27.32 -43.12
CA GLU A 254 13.98 27.72 -44.23
C GLU A 254 13.77 29.24 -44.31
N LEU A 255 14.83 30.00 -44.01
CA LEU A 255 14.86 31.46 -44.15
C LEU A 255 13.75 32.20 -43.38
N GLY A 256 13.34 31.64 -42.24
CA GLY A 256 12.35 32.25 -41.36
C GLY A 256 10.91 31.77 -41.57
N LEU A 257 10.65 30.86 -42.51
CA LEU A 257 9.33 30.26 -42.73
C LEU A 257 9.09 29.11 -41.73
N ALA A 258 7.96 29.14 -41.03
CA ALA A 258 7.55 28.02 -40.18
C ALA A 258 7.10 26.83 -41.04
N PRO A 259 7.31 25.58 -40.58
CA PRO A 259 6.82 24.40 -41.30
C PRO A 259 5.29 24.43 -41.43
N GLY A 260 4.75 23.84 -42.49
CA GLY A 260 3.30 23.78 -42.70
C GLY A 260 2.62 22.84 -41.69
N ASP A 261 3.32 21.76 -41.32
CA ASP A 261 2.88 20.74 -40.38
C ASP A 261 4.05 20.19 -39.55
N LEU A 262 3.78 19.71 -38.33
CA LEU A 262 4.85 19.17 -37.46
C LEU A 262 5.42 17.83 -37.96
N SER A 263 4.72 17.11 -38.83
CA SER A 263 5.26 15.89 -39.46
C SER A 263 6.45 16.19 -40.38
N GLU A 264 6.56 17.41 -40.91
CA GLU A 264 7.71 17.87 -41.72
C GLU A 264 9.00 17.93 -40.90
N LEU A 265 8.90 18.01 -39.56
CA LEU A 265 10.05 17.99 -38.67
C LEU A 265 10.75 16.63 -38.63
N SER A 266 10.03 15.55 -38.94
CA SER A 266 10.55 14.19 -38.90
C SER A 266 10.86 13.69 -40.32
N PRO A 267 12.01 13.01 -40.53
CA PRO A 267 13.05 12.69 -39.55
C PRO A 267 14.14 13.78 -39.41
N LYS A 268 13.99 14.95 -40.06
CA LYS A 268 15.09 15.91 -40.27
C LYS A 268 15.60 16.59 -38.99
N PHE A 269 14.69 16.99 -38.10
CA PHE A 269 15.00 17.70 -36.85
C PHE A 269 14.70 16.86 -35.60
N ILE A 270 13.79 15.90 -35.73
CA ILE A 270 13.41 14.95 -34.66
C ILE A 270 13.14 13.57 -35.26
N ASP A 271 13.36 12.51 -34.49
CA ASP A 271 13.10 11.14 -34.96
C ASP A 271 11.61 10.91 -35.29
N SER A 272 10.72 11.37 -34.41
CA SER A 272 9.26 11.32 -34.58
C SER A 272 8.58 12.32 -33.63
N VAL A 273 7.33 12.70 -33.92
CA VAL A 273 6.53 13.54 -33.04
C VAL A 273 6.21 12.76 -31.75
N PRO A 274 6.74 13.17 -30.57
CA PRO A 274 6.54 12.40 -29.34
C PRO A 274 5.09 12.51 -28.87
N ALA A 275 4.57 11.51 -28.16
CA ALA A 275 3.21 11.58 -27.63
C ALA A 275 3.06 12.62 -26.50
N ALA A 276 1.94 13.34 -26.45
CA ALA A 276 1.52 14.07 -25.26
C ALA A 276 0.91 13.09 -24.25
N GLU A 277 1.45 13.04 -23.02
CA GLU A 277 0.99 12.14 -21.96
C GLU A 277 0.22 12.95 -20.90
N LEU A 278 -1.10 13.03 -21.06
CA LEU A 278 -1.97 13.87 -20.23
C LEU A 278 -2.77 13.02 -19.25
N ARG A 279 -2.42 13.11 -17.96
CA ARG A 279 -2.99 12.23 -16.93
C ARG A 279 -3.50 12.99 -15.72
N VAL A 280 -4.63 12.56 -15.17
CA VAL A 280 -5.16 13.05 -13.88
C VAL A 280 -4.55 12.25 -12.72
N SER A 281 -4.21 10.99 -12.98
CA SER A 281 -3.66 10.06 -12.00
C SER A 281 -2.96 8.88 -12.67
N ALA A 282 -2.37 7.99 -11.88
CA ALA A 282 -1.83 6.71 -12.36
C ALA A 282 -2.86 5.85 -13.12
N PHE A 283 -4.16 6.00 -12.80
CA PHE A 283 -5.22 5.12 -13.31
C PHE A 283 -6.23 5.84 -14.22
N ARG A 284 -6.16 7.17 -14.29
CA ARG A 284 -7.09 7.99 -15.08
C ARG A 284 -6.34 8.93 -16.00
N ARG A 285 -6.56 8.73 -17.29
CA ARG A 285 -6.07 9.59 -18.37
C ARG A 285 -7.07 10.71 -18.65
N LEU A 286 -6.58 11.86 -19.09
CA LEU A 286 -7.43 12.91 -19.67
C LEU A 286 -7.79 12.53 -21.10
N HIS A 287 -6.77 12.14 -21.87
CA HIS A 287 -6.85 11.64 -23.23
C HIS A 287 -5.92 10.44 -23.40
N GLU A 288 -6.13 9.63 -24.44
CA GLU A 288 -5.13 8.62 -24.79
C GLU A 288 -3.81 9.28 -25.17
N ASP A 289 -2.70 8.62 -24.84
CA ASP A 289 -1.36 9.14 -25.11
C ASP A 289 -1.20 9.21 -26.64
N SER A 290 -1.04 10.41 -27.20
CA SER A 290 -1.14 10.64 -28.65
C SER A 290 -0.06 11.60 -29.14
N GLY A 291 0.61 11.26 -30.23
CA GLY A 291 1.49 12.16 -30.99
C GLY A 291 0.77 12.87 -32.14
N ALA A 292 -0.55 12.73 -32.24
CA ALA A 292 -1.34 13.38 -33.29
C ALA A 292 -1.20 14.90 -33.21
N VAL A 293 -1.18 15.53 -34.37
CA VAL A 293 -1.03 16.98 -34.52
C VAL A 293 -2.28 17.51 -35.20
N ARG A 294 -2.85 18.55 -34.61
CA ARG A 294 -3.96 19.29 -35.19
C ARG A 294 -3.46 20.68 -35.56
N VAL A 295 -3.63 21.05 -36.83
CA VAL A 295 -3.35 22.42 -37.28
C VAL A 295 -4.52 23.33 -36.89
N GLY A 296 -4.21 24.43 -36.21
CA GLY A 296 -5.19 25.42 -35.75
C GLY A 296 -4.76 26.13 -34.47
N SER A 297 -5.58 27.09 -34.03
CA SER A 297 -5.28 27.97 -32.88
C SER A 297 -6.17 27.71 -31.65
N ALA A 298 -7.17 26.84 -31.75
CA ALA A 298 -8.08 26.51 -30.65
C ALA A 298 -7.96 25.04 -30.22
N ALA A 299 -7.81 24.82 -28.91
CA ALA A 299 -7.77 23.49 -28.33
C ALA A 299 -9.15 22.81 -28.39
N THR A 300 -9.15 21.49 -28.57
CA THR A 300 -10.33 20.66 -28.83
C THR A 300 -10.49 19.47 -27.89
N ASP A 301 -9.56 19.28 -26.95
CA ASP A 301 -9.58 18.16 -26.00
C ASP A 301 -9.57 16.77 -26.67
N GLU A 302 -8.96 16.66 -27.85
CA GLU A 302 -8.69 15.37 -28.51
C GLU A 302 -7.38 14.75 -28.01
N GLY A 303 -6.57 15.49 -27.25
CA GLY A 303 -5.20 15.13 -26.88
C GLY A 303 -4.20 15.42 -28.01
N GLY A 304 -2.94 15.04 -27.78
CA GLY A 304 -1.85 15.33 -28.71
C GLY A 304 -1.43 16.80 -28.73
N TRP A 305 -1.03 17.29 -29.90
CA TRP A 305 -0.46 18.61 -30.11
C TRP A 305 -1.38 19.49 -30.96
N LEU A 306 -1.38 20.78 -30.65
CA LEU A 306 -1.99 21.82 -31.45
C LEU A 306 -0.85 22.63 -32.07
N TYR A 307 -0.91 22.86 -33.39
CA TYR A 307 0.10 23.63 -34.11
C TYR A 307 -0.55 24.80 -34.85
N ASP A 308 -0.11 26.00 -34.50
CA ASP A 308 -0.46 27.22 -35.22
C ASP A 308 0.65 27.50 -36.25
N ALA A 309 0.37 27.14 -37.52
CA ALA A 309 1.31 27.30 -38.62
C ALA A 309 1.59 28.78 -38.96
N GLU A 310 0.65 29.68 -38.67
CA GLU A 310 0.83 31.13 -38.92
C GLU A 310 1.79 31.72 -37.88
N ALA A 311 1.64 31.35 -36.61
CA ALA A 311 2.52 31.78 -35.54
C ALA A 311 3.82 30.97 -35.43
N GLY A 312 3.87 29.77 -36.02
CA GLY A 312 4.93 28.78 -35.79
C GLY A 312 4.95 28.31 -34.34
N ALA A 313 3.79 28.21 -33.69
CA ALA A 313 3.66 27.93 -32.27
C ALA A 313 3.06 26.54 -32.02
N VAL A 314 3.67 25.78 -31.12
CA VAL A 314 3.19 24.46 -30.69
C VAL A 314 2.60 24.56 -29.30
N PHE A 315 1.43 23.97 -29.09
CA PHE A 315 0.74 23.87 -27.82
C PHE A 315 0.29 22.43 -27.57
N VAL A 316 -0.15 22.14 -26.35
CA VAL A 316 -0.85 20.89 -26.04
C VAL A 316 -2.33 21.05 -26.38
N ASN A 317 -2.91 20.13 -27.14
CA ASN A 317 -4.33 20.18 -27.55
C ASN A 317 -5.27 19.73 -26.40
N CYS A 318 -5.32 20.52 -25.33
CA CYS A 318 -6.10 20.23 -24.13
C CYS A 318 -6.45 21.52 -23.37
N THR A 319 -7.72 21.67 -22.99
CA THR A 319 -8.26 22.78 -22.18
C THR A 319 -8.21 22.49 -20.68
N HIS A 320 -7.89 21.25 -20.30
CA HIS A 320 -7.72 20.88 -18.89
C HIS A 320 -6.46 21.49 -18.30
N THR A 321 -6.39 21.47 -16.97
CA THR A 321 -5.25 21.98 -16.22
C THR A 321 -4.25 20.89 -15.85
N ASP A 322 -2.99 21.29 -15.71
CA ASP A 322 -1.94 20.46 -15.16
C ASP A 322 -1.96 20.41 -13.62
N SER A 323 -0.96 19.79 -13.01
CA SER A 323 -0.79 19.70 -11.55
C SER A 323 -0.62 21.05 -10.84
N LYS A 324 -0.34 22.13 -11.58
CA LYS A 324 -0.18 23.51 -11.08
C LYS A 324 -1.38 24.40 -11.40
N LEU A 325 -2.48 23.82 -11.90
CA LEU A 325 -3.70 24.52 -12.30
C LEU A 325 -3.52 25.43 -13.53
N SER A 326 -2.45 25.27 -14.30
CA SER A 326 -2.24 25.97 -15.57
C SER A 326 -2.91 25.20 -16.70
N VAL A 327 -3.65 25.89 -17.56
CA VAL A 327 -4.30 25.30 -18.73
C VAL A 327 -3.26 24.87 -19.76
N TRP A 328 -3.36 23.64 -20.25
CA TRP A 328 -2.38 23.04 -21.15
C TRP A 328 -2.17 23.81 -22.46
N SER A 329 -3.25 24.34 -23.04
CA SER A 329 -3.20 25.13 -24.27
C SER A 329 -2.60 26.53 -24.13
N VAL A 330 -2.23 26.96 -22.91
CA VAL A 330 -1.62 28.28 -22.66
C VAL A 330 -0.10 28.21 -22.59
N TYR A 331 0.46 27.00 -22.38
CA TYR A 331 1.91 26.79 -22.39
C TYR A 331 2.48 27.08 -23.74
#